data_AF-A0A4Q3AI34-F1
#
_entry.id   AF-A0A4Q3AI34-F1
#
_cell.length_a   1.000
_cell.length_b   1.000
_cell.length_c   1.000
_cell.angle_alpha   90.00
_cell.angle_beta   90.00
_cell.angle_gamma   90.00
#
_symmetry.space_group_name_H-M   'P 1'
#
loop_
_entity.id
_entity.type
_entity.pdbx_description
1 polymer ?
#
loop_
_entity_poly.entity_id
_entity_poly.type
_entity_poly.pdbx_seq_one_letter_code
_entity_poly.pdbx_strand_id
1 'polypeptide(L)' 'MKPAPEGLPSRVAREAIAAGGQACDNVVKADRNAQDGTIVASCAGGESYRVYTEEGKGAVATRL' A
#
# COMPACT_ATOMS: atom_id res chain seq x y z
N MET A 1 10.17 -6.10 -7.33
CA MET A 1 9.01 -5.81 -6.48
C MET A 1 8.61 -7.12 -5.82
N LYS A 2 8.55 -7.19 -4.49
CA LYS A 2 8.10 -8.39 -3.76
C LYS A 2 6.66 -8.18 -3.25
N PRO A 3 5.92 -9.26 -2.94
CA PRO A 3 4.60 -9.16 -2.31
C PRO A 3 4.59 -8.17 -1.14
N ALA A 4 3.47 -7.48 -0.94
CA ALA A 4 3.32 -6.65 0.25
C ALA A 4 3.36 -7.53 1.52
N PRO A 5 3.80 -6.99 2.66
CA PRO A 5 3.84 -7.75 3.91
C PRO A 5 2.51 -8.41 4.23
N GLU A 6 2.54 -9.54 4.93
CA GLU A 6 1.32 -10.23 5.36
C GLU A 6 0.52 -9.40 6.38
N GLY A 7 -0.76 -9.74 6.51
CA GLY A 7 -1.72 -9.04 7.37
C GLY A 7 -2.81 -8.32 6.59
N LEU A 8 -3.63 -7.57 7.34
CA LEU A 8 -4.79 -6.85 6.79
C LEU A 8 -4.32 -5.82 5.75
N PRO A 9 -4.80 -5.91 4.49
CA PRO A 9 -4.35 -5.03 3.41
C PRO A 9 -4.49 -3.53 3.74
N SER A 10 -5.58 -3.16 4.41
CA SER A 10 -5.84 -1.78 4.84
C SER A 10 -4.85 -1.27 5.88
N ARG A 11 -4.40 -2.13 6.81
CA ARG A 11 -3.38 -1.77 7.81
C ARG A 11 -2.02 -1.58 7.15
N VAL A 12 -1.60 -2.56 6.37
CA VAL A 12 -0.30 -2.54 5.66
C VAL A 12 -0.22 -1.34 4.73
N ALA A 13 -1.31 -1.03 4.00
CA ALA A 13 -1.35 0.14 3.14
C ALA A 13 -1.22 1.45 3.90
N ARG A 14 -1.95 1.63 5.01
CA ARG A 14 -1.84 2.84 5.83
C ARG A 14 -0.42 3.04 6.36
N GLU A 15 0.19 1.99 6.89
CA GLU A 15 1.55 2.04 7.43
C GLU A 15 2.57 2.40 6.34
N ALA A 16 2.50 1.75 5.16
CA ALA A 16 3.40 2.01 4.05
C ALA A 16 3.24 3.42 3.45
N ILE A 17 1.99 3.88 3.30
CA ILE A 17 1.69 5.21 2.76
C ILE A 17 2.14 6.31 3.73
N ALA A 18 1.89 6.14 5.03
CA ALA A 18 2.34 7.07 6.06
C ALA A 18 3.87 7.12 6.16
N ALA A 19 4.55 5.97 6.10
CA ALA A 19 6.01 5.89 6.08
C ALA A 19 6.61 6.56 4.84
N GLY A 20 5.91 6.52 3.70
CA GLY A 20 6.29 7.21 2.47
C GLY A 20 5.99 8.71 2.45
N GLY A 21 5.35 9.26 3.49
CA GLY A 21 4.99 10.68 3.57
C GLY A 21 3.97 11.12 2.52
N GLN A 22 3.15 10.20 2.00
CA GLN A 22 2.20 10.55 0.94
C GLN A 22 0.89 11.10 1.52
N ALA A 23 0.24 11.98 0.76
CA ALA A 23 -1.05 12.54 1.11
C ALA A 23 -2.17 11.50 0.91
N CYS A 24 -2.44 10.70 1.94
CA CYS A 24 -3.61 9.84 1.98
C CYS A 24 -4.30 10.05 3.33
N ASP A 25 -5.31 10.91 3.36
CA ASP A 25 -6.05 11.22 4.58
C ASP A 25 -6.66 9.97 5.22
N ASN A 26 -7.25 9.10 4.39
CA ASN A 26 -7.84 7.85 4.84
C ASN A 26 -7.84 6.81 3.73
N VAL A 27 -7.28 5.62 3.98
CA VAL A 27 -7.45 4.46 3.11
C VAL A 27 -8.88 3.94 3.26
N VAL A 28 -9.67 4.12 2.21
CA VAL A 28 -11.09 3.70 2.12
C VAL A 28 -11.24 2.28 1.59
N LYS A 29 -10.28 1.83 0.78
CA LYS A 29 -10.26 0.48 0.21
C LYS A 29 -8.83 0.02 0.06
N ALA A 30 -8.57 -1.26 0.33
CA ALA A 30 -7.28 -1.87 0.09
C ALA A 30 -7.47 -3.35 -0.21
N ASP A 31 -7.04 -3.78 -1.39
CA ASP A 31 -7.18 -5.16 -1.85
C ASP A 31 -5.82 -5.73 -2.22
N ARG A 32 -5.57 -6.97 -1.78
CA ARG A 32 -4.36 -7.70 -2.16
C ARG A 32 -4.59 -8.35 -3.51
N ASN A 33 -3.72 -8.07 -4.46
CA ASN A 33 -3.71 -8.74 -5.75
C ASN A 33 -3.26 -10.20 -5.56
N ALA A 34 -4.12 -11.15 -5.95
CA ALA A 34 -3.86 -12.57 -5.81
C ALA A 34 -2.72 -13.08 -6.72
N GLN A 35 -2.37 -12.35 -7.79
CA GLN A 35 -1.33 -12.77 -8.74
C GLN A 35 0.09 -12.44 -8.25
N ASP A 36 0.30 -11.25 -7.69
CA ASP A 36 1.64 -10.74 -7.33
C ASP A 36 1.79 -10.44 -5.82
N GLY A 37 0.71 -10.54 -5.05
CA GLY A 37 0.68 -10.29 -3.61
C GLY A 37 0.87 -8.81 -3.22
N THR A 38 0.89 -7.89 -4.18
CA THR A 38 0.88 -6.44 -3.92
C THR A 38 -0.49 -6.00 -3.41
N ILE A 39 -0.57 -4.84 -2.76
CA ILE A 39 -1.84 -4.26 -2.31
C ILE A 39 -2.12 -3.01 -3.14
N VAL A 40 -3.33 -2.90 -3.67
CA VAL A 40 -3.84 -1.66 -4.26
C VAL A 40 -4.73 -1.00 -3.22
N ALA A 41 -4.36 0.20 -2.79
CA ALA A 41 -5.08 1.00 -1.82
C ALA A 41 -5.65 2.24 -2.48
N SER A 42 -6.91 2.58 -2.17
CA SER A 42 -7.55 3.82 -2.59
C SER A 42 -7.81 4.69 -1.36
N CYS A 43 -7.52 5.97 -1.51
CA CYS A 43 -7.66 6.99 -0.49
C CYS A 43 -8.94 7.80 -0.69
N ALA A 44 -9.47 8.36 0.39
CA ALA A 44 -10.68 9.19 0.35
C ALA A 44 -10.53 10.42 -0.57
N GLY A 45 -9.30 10.94 -0.73
CA GLY A 45 -8.97 12.04 -1.64
C GLY A 45 -8.98 11.68 -3.13
N GLY A 46 -9.21 10.40 -3.46
CA GLY A 46 -9.23 9.89 -4.83
C GLY A 46 -7.88 9.37 -5.32
N GLU A 47 -6.79 9.54 -4.56
CA GLU A 47 -5.51 8.91 -4.88
C GLU A 47 -5.59 7.38 -4.74
N SER A 48 -4.83 6.68 -5.56
CA SER A 48 -4.60 5.25 -5.37
C SER A 48 -3.11 4.97 -5.32
N TYR A 49 -2.75 3.95 -4.55
CA TYR A 49 -1.37 3.57 -4.28
C TYR A 49 -1.22 2.07 -4.47
N ARG A 50 -0.09 1.66 -5.04
CA ARG A 50 0.37 0.28 -5.03
C ARG A 50 1.40 0.11 -3.94
N VAL A 51 1.14 -0.82 -3.05
CA VAL A 51 1.98 -1.17 -1.90
C VAL A 51 2.65 -2.50 -2.17
N TYR A 52 3.96 -2.55 -1.99
CA TYR A 52 4.79 -3.72 -2.23
C TYR A 52 6.00 -3.70 -1.29
N THR A 53 6.73 -4.81 -1.22
CA THR A 53 7.98 -4.85 -0.46
C THR A 53 9.17 -4.57 -1.36
N GLU A 54 10.03 -3.66 -0.95
CA GLU A 54 11.33 -3.36 -1.56
C GLU A 54 12.47 -3.85 -0.66
N GLU A 55 13.44 -4.53 -1.25
CA GLU A 55 14.59 -5.05 -0.49
C GLU A 55 15.40 -3.93 0.14
N GLY A 56 15.72 -4.06 1.43
CA GLY A 56 16.44 -3.04 2.20
C GLY A 56 15.59 -1.85 2.66
N LYS A 57 14.33 -1.73 2.22
CA LYS A 57 13.42 -0.64 2.65
C LYS A 57 12.14 -1.12 3.33
N GLY A 58 11.74 -2.37 3.12
CA GLY A 58 10.50 -2.91 3.67
C GLY A 58 9.28 -2.52 2.82
N ALA A 59 8.14 -2.29 3.46
CA ALA A 59 6.91 -1.92 2.76
C ALA A 59 7.00 -0.49 2.23
N VAL A 60 6.75 -0.34 0.93
CA VAL A 60 6.73 0.95 0.24
C VAL A 60 5.41 1.12 -0.49
N ALA A 61 4.95 2.37 -0.56
CA ALA A 61 3.75 2.74 -1.30
C ALA A 61 4.13 3.70 -2.44
N THR A 62 3.68 3.37 -3.65
CA THR A 62 3.91 4.17 -4.86
C THR A 62 2.57 4.58 -5.44
N ARG A 63 2.41 5.87 -5.75
CA ARG A 63 1.18 6.41 -6.33
C ARG A 63 0.95 5.79 -7.72
N LEU A 64 -0.29 5.41 -8.01
CA LEU A 64 -0.75 4.93 -9.32
C LEU A 64 -1.09 6.09 -10.26
#